data_AF-A0AAE3H3C2-F1
#
_entry.id   AF-A0AAE3H3C2-F1
#
_cell.length_a   1.000
_cell.length_b   1.000
_cell.length_c   1.000
_cell.angle_alpha   90.00
_cell.angle_beta   90.00
_cell.angle_gamma   90.00
#
_symmetry.space_group_name_H-M   'P 1'
#
loop_
_entity.id
_entity.type
_entity.pdbx_description
1 polymer ?
#
loop_
_entity_poly.entity_id
_entity_poly.type
_entity_poly.pdbx_seq_one_letter_code
_entity_poly.pdbx_strand_id
1 'polypeptide(L)'
;MKVCVNCFFDKELKGFISSSSEIGDCAVCESKNQPLLDVSELFDFFQELVDNFKIDENGMPIGSKIQSNWSFFSSHGSANKILNYVLPNLQTEVISSNINVEYTDDIIENYDHWEILKEELKWKNRFVINIERLEELGWDGFFNTQFKLSKETPLFRARLHHQSGMVVYKTEEMACPPKEFASGGRANPSGIPFLYLSDNPETILYEVRAS
;
A
#
# COMPACT_ATOMS: atom_id res chain seq x y z
N MET A 1 33.16 -12.75 -12.21
CA MET A 1 33.09 -13.63 -11.01
C MET A 1 32.15 -14.76 -11.38
N LYS A 2 32.46 -16.02 -11.05
CA LYS A 2 31.58 -17.13 -11.45
C LYS A 2 30.57 -17.53 -10.37
N VAL A 3 29.32 -17.67 -10.77
CA VAL A 3 28.17 -18.08 -9.94
C VAL A 3 27.62 -19.41 -10.44
N CYS A 4 26.84 -20.11 -9.61
CA CYS A 4 26.18 -21.36 -9.99
C CYS A 4 24.69 -21.34 -9.62
N VAL A 5 23.96 -22.37 -10.03
CA VAL A 5 22.52 -22.55 -9.77
C VAL A 5 22.16 -22.47 -8.28
N ASN A 6 23.05 -22.90 -7.39
CA ASN A 6 22.83 -22.91 -5.94
C ASN A 6 23.06 -21.54 -5.29
N CYS A 7 23.47 -20.51 -6.04
CA CYS A 7 23.58 -19.14 -5.52
C CYS A 7 22.23 -18.42 -5.46
N PHE A 8 21.21 -18.94 -6.17
CA PHE A 8 19.93 -18.29 -6.37
C PHE A 8 18.78 -19.21 -5.94
N PHE A 9 17.59 -18.65 -5.71
CA PHE A 9 16.34 -19.41 -5.61
C PHE A 9 15.45 -19.23 -6.83
N ASP A 10 15.65 -18.16 -7.60
CA ASP A 10 14.91 -17.90 -8.82
C ASP A 10 15.03 -19.06 -9.83
N LYS A 11 13.90 -19.48 -10.38
CA LYS A 11 13.82 -20.68 -11.24
C LYS A 11 14.36 -20.42 -12.64
N GLU A 12 14.13 -19.22 -13.18
CA GLU A 12 14.54 -18.88 -14.54
C GLU A 12 16.05 -18.69 -14.60
N LEU A 13 16.60 -17.99 -13.61
CA LEU A 13 18.04 -17.79 -13.48
C LEU A 13 18.78 -19.12 -13.27
N LYS A 14 18.21 -20.03 -12.47
CA LYS A 14 18.72 -21.41 -12.36
C LYS A 14 18.72 -22.13 -13.69
N GLY A 15 17.64 -22.02 -14.46
CA GLY A 15 17.53 -22.60 -15.80
C GLY A 15 18.61 -22.06 -16.73
N PHE A 16 18.80 -20.74 -16.74
CA PHE A 16 19.81 -20.06 -17.54
C PHE A 16 21.23 -20.52 -17.17
N ILE A 17 21.59 -20.50 -15.88
CA ILE A 17 22.93 -20.94 -15.42
C ILE A 17 23.17 -22.43 -15.72
N SER A 18 22.13 -23.27 -15.64
CA SER A 18 22.23 -24.71 -15.94
C SER A 18 22.59 -25.00 -17.40
N SER A 19 22.36 -24.04 -18.31
CA SER A 19 22.70 -24.17 -19.72
C SER A 19 24.18 -23.91 -20.02
N SER A 20 24.95 -23.41 -19.04
CA SER A 20 26.39 -23.21 -19.19
C SER A 20 27.13 -24.53 -19.40
N SER A 21 28.06 -24.54 -20.35
CA SER A 21 28.94 -25.68 -20.62
C SER A 21 30.10 -25.81 -19.64
N GLU A 22 30.40 -24.76 -18.86
CA GLU A 22 31.50 -24.79 -17.90
C GLU A 22 31.06 -25.43 -16.59
N ILE A 23 31.83 -26.41 -16.10
CA ILE A 23 31.58 -27.10 -14.83
C ILE A 23 32.77 -26.90 -13.91
N GLY A 24 32.49 -26.57 -12.64
CA GLY A 24 33.53 -26.43 -11.61
C GLY A 24 32.97 -26.23 -10.21
N ASP A 25 33.83 -25.83 -9.28
CA ASP A 25 33.46 -25.56 -7.90
C ASP A 25 33.14 -24.06 -7.74
N CYS A 26 31.97 -23.75 -7.18
CA CYS A 26 31.49 -22.38 -7.05
C CYS A 26 32.16 -21.65 -5.87
N ALA A 27 32.88 -20.57 -6.16
CA ALA A 27 33.54 -19.75 -5.13
C ALA A 27 32.56 -18.95 -4.24
N VAL A 28 31.30 -18.80 -4.65
CA VAL A 28 30.30 -17.98 -3.93
C VAL A 28 29.60 -18.81 -2.85
N CYS A 29 28.99 -19.93 -3.24
CA CYS A 29 28.21 -20.80 -2.35
C CYS A 29 28.90 -22.13 -2.03
N GLU A 30 30.15 -22.32 -2.46
CA GLU A 30 31.02 -23.49 -2.13
C GLU A 30 30.48 -24.85 -2.62
N SER A 31 29.45 -24.83 -3.47
CA SER A 31 28.93 -26.03 -4.12
C SER A 31 29.93 -26.58 -5.14
N LYS A 32 30.12 -27.90 -5.11
CA LYS A 32 31.08 -28.59 -5.98
C LYS A 32 30.43 -29.09 -7.27
N ASN A 33 31.23 -29.17 -8.33
CA ASN A 33 30.86 -29.77 -9.61
C ASN A 33 29.51 -29.25 -10.16
N GLN A 34 29.37 -27.93 -10.27
CA GLN A 34 28.18 -27.24 -10.75
C GLN A 34 28.44 -26.54 -12.10
N PRO A 35 27.41 -26.33 -12.93
CA PRO A 35 27.47 -25.37 -14.03
C PRO A 35 27.81 -23.97 -13.50
N LEU A 36 28.81 -23.34 -14.11
CA LEU A 36 29.31 -22.03 -13.75
C LEU A 36 29.01 -21.02 -14.84
N LEU A 37 28.49 -19.86 -14.46
CA LEU A 37 28.24 -18.73 -15.35
C LEU A 37 29.07 -17.54 -14.88
N ASP A 38 29.68 -16.78 -15.79
CA ASP A 38 30.25 -15.49 -15.38
C ASP A 38 29.11 -14.51 -15.12
N VAL A 39 29.12 -13.90 -13.93
CA VAL A 39 28.07 -12.98 -13.51
C VAL A 39 27.99 -11.73 -14.39
N SER A 40 29.02 -11.43 -15.20
CA SER A 40 28.95 -10.38 -16.21
C SER A 40 27.86 -10.63 -17.26
N GLU A 41 27.49 -11.89 -17.52
CA GLU A 41 26.38 -12.24 -18.41
C GLU A 41 25.01 -11.88 -17.82
N LEU A 42 24.95 -11.53 -16.53
CA LEU A 42 23.72 -11.16 -15.82
C LEU A 42 23.64 -9.66 -15.54
N PHE A 43 24.58 -8.84 -16.03
CA PHE A 43 24.62 -7.41 -15.72
C PHE A 43 23.37 -6.67 -16.17
N ASP A 44 22.86 -6.92 -17.37
CA ASP A 44 21.63 -6.27 -17.85
C ASP A 44 20.42 -6.62 -16.97
N PHE A 45 20.30 -7.89 -16.56
CA PHE A 45 19.26 -8.32 -15.61
C PHE A 45 19.40 -7.61 -14.26
N PHE A 46 20.62 -7.50 -13.72
CA PHE A 46 20.85 -6.82 -12.45
C PHE A 46 20.66 -5.30 -12.56
N GLN A 47 20.95 -4.69 -13.71
CA GLN A 47 20.66 -3.29 -13.98
C GLN A 47 19.15 -3.05 -13.86
N GLU A 48 18.35 -3.81 -14.61
CA GLU A 48 16.88 -3.71 -14.56
C GLU A 48 16.35 -3.95 -13.14
N LEU A 49 16.90 -4.93 -12.41
CA LEU A 49 16.52 -5.18 -11.02
C LEU A 49 16.83 -3.98 -10.12
N VAL A 50 18.03 -3.41 -10.24
CA VAL A 50 18.50 -2.29 -9.39
C VAL A 50 17.79 -0.99 -9.72
N ASP A 51 17.39 -0.78 -10.98
CA ASP A 51 16.64 0.41 -11.43
C ASP A 51 15.25 0.53 -10.76
N ASN A 52 14.75 -0.54 -10.15
CA ASN A 52 13.54 -0.52 -9.33
C ASN A 52 13.74 0.10 -7.94
N PHE A 53 14.96 0.49 -7.58
CA PHE A 53 15.30 1.03 -6.26
C PHE A 53 15.90 2.43 -6.32
N LYS A 54 15.68 3.21 -5.27
CA LYS A 54 16.34 4.50 -5.01
C LYS A 54 17.02 4.48 -3.64
N ILE A 55 18.07 5.27 -3.47
CA ILE A 55 18.71 5.45 -2.16
C ILE A 55 17.73 6.15 -1.21
N ASP A 56 17.59 5.59 0.00
CA ASP A 56 16.79 6.17 1.07
C ASP A 56 17.46 5.86 2.41
N GLU A 57 17.79 6.89 3.18
CA GLU A 57 18.43 6.75 4.49
C GLU A 57 17.56 5.97 5.49
N ASN A 58 16.24 6.09 5.39
CA ASN A 58 15.26 5.38 6.23
C ASN A 58 14.92 3.99 5.68
N GLY A 59 15.46 3.64 4.52
CA GLY A 59 15.26 2.34 3.87
C GLY A 59 16.02 1.20 4.55
N MET A 60 16.18 0.11 3.80
CA MET A 60 16.89 -1.09 4.24
C MET A 60 18.03 -1.40 3.27
N PRO A 61 19.15 -2.00 3.70
CA PRO A 61 20.19 -2.46 2.79
C PRO A 61 19.63 -3.22 1.58
N ILE A 62 20.04 -2.86 0.35
CA ILE A 62 19.51 -3.47 -0.89
C ILE A 62 19.58 -4.99 -0.88
N GLY A 63 20.67 -5.57 -0.35
CA GLY A 63 20.80 -7.01 -0.24
C GLY A 63 19.75 -7.64 0.68
N SER A 64 19.42 -6.96 1.78
CA SER A 64 18.36 -7.39 2.70
C SER A 64 16.97 -7.17 2.11
N LYS A 65 16.73 -6.04 1.44
CA LYS A 65 15.45 -5.69 0.79
C LYS A 65 15.08 -6.68 -0.30
N ILE A 66 16.02 -7.00 -1.20
CA ILE A 66 15.82 -8.02 -2.24
C ILE A 66 15.55 -9.39 -1.60
N GLN A 67 16.34 -9.76 -0.58
CA GLN A 67 16.19 -11.06 0.06
C GLN A 67 14.85 -11.20 0.81
N SER A 68 14.41 -10.17 1.55
CA SER A 68 13.17 -10.23 2.34
C SER A 68 11.92 -10.30 1.46
N ASN A 69 11.93 -9.58 0.34
CA ASN A 69 10.74 -9.44 -0.49
C ASN A 69 10.64 -10.53 -1.56
N TRP A 70 11.78 -11.00 -2.09
CA TRP A 70 11.82 -11.89 -3.26
C TRP A 70 12.41 -13.26 -2.94
N SER A 71 13.12 -13.39 -1.81
CA SER A 71 13.93 -14.58 -1.51
C SER A 71 14.86 -14.96 -2.66
N PHE A 72 15.47 -13.96 -3.32
CA PHE A 72 16.14 -14.13 -4.62
C PHE A 72 17.43 -14.98 -4.54
N PHE A 73 18.27 -14.75 -3.52
CA PHE A 73 19.53 -15.48 -3.34
C PHE A 73 19.35 -16.66 -2.38
N SER A 74 20.23 -17.66 -2.49
CA SER A 74 20.20 -18.83 -1.62
C SER A 74 20.53 -18.52 -0.15
N SER A 75 21.26 -17.44 0.10
CA SER A 75 21.59 -16.96 1.45
C SER A 75 21.99 -15.48 1.43
N HIS A 76 21.94 -14.82 2.59
CA HIS A 76 22.49 -13.46 2.76
C HIS A 76 24.00 -13.39 2.44
N GLY A 77 24.76 -14.45 2.70
CA GLY A 77 26.18 -14.52 2.36
C GLY A 77 26.41 -14.51 0.84
N SER A 78 25.61 -15.27 0.10
CA SER A 78 25.63 -15.28 -1.37
C SER A 78 25.18 -13.94 -1.93
N ALA A 79 24.09 -13.36 -1.39
CA ALA A 79 23.61 -12.03 -1.76
C ALA A 79 24.72 -10.97 -1.62
N ASN A 80 25.37 -10.92 -0.46
CA ASN A 80 26.44 -9.95 -0.20
C ASN A 80 27.64 -10.14 -1.14
N LYS A 81 28.09 -11.37 -1.39
CA LYS A 81 29.23 -11.63 -2.29
C LYS A 81 28.91 -11.21 -3.73
N ILE A 82 27.72 -11.58 -4.22
CA ILE A 82 27.31 -11.31 -5.61
C ILE A 82 27.04 -9.82 -5.80
N LEU A 83 26.20 -9.21 -4.95
CA LEU A 83 25.82 -7.81 -5.09
C LEU A 83 27.02 -6.88 -4.96
N ASN A 84 27.95 -7.09 -4.01
CA ASN A 84 29.15 -6.26 -3.91
C ASN A 84 30.12 -6.42 -5.08
N TYR A 85 30.00 -7.50 -5.87
CA TYR A 85 30.74 -7.64 -7.11
C TYR A 85 30.01 -6.98 -8.29
N VAL A 86 28.68 -7.15 -8.37
CA VAL A 86 27.88 -6.68 -9.51
C VAL A 86 27.65 -5.18 -9.44
N LEU A 87 27.21 -4.64 -8.30
CA LEU A 87 26.76 -3.26 -8.14
C LEU A 87 27.77 -2.19 -8.62
N PRO A 88 29.08 -2.29 -8.34
CA PRO A 88 30.06 -1.33 -8.87
C PRO A 88 30.23 -1.32 -10.39
N ASN A 89 29.72 -2.35 -11.10
CA ASN A 89 29.78 -2.47 -12.56
C ASN A 89 28.49 -2.01 -13.24
N LEU A 90 27.48 -1.59 -12.48
CA LEU A 90 26.20 -1.10 -12.99
C LEU A 90 26.19 0.43 -13.04
N GLN A 91 25.30 0.97 -13.86
CA GLN A 91 25.03 2.41 -13.89
C GLN A 91 24.04 2.78 -12.78
N THR A 92 24.52 2.84 -11.53
CA THR A 92 23.71 3.11 -10.34
C THR A 92 24.51 3.86 -9.27
N GLU A 93 23.82 4.58 -8.39
CA GLU A 93 24.42 5.17 -7.18
C GLU A 93 24.59 4.13 -6.05
N VAL A 94 23.90 3.00 -6.14
CA VAL A 94 23.95 1.92 -5.15
C VAL A 94 25.19 1.05 -5.38
N ILE A 95 26.34 1.48 -4.88
CA ILE A 95 27.63 0.81 -5.12
C ILE A 95 27.93 -0.41 -4.21
N SER A 96 27.10 -0.70 -3.20
CA SER A 96 27.32 -1.84 -2.29
C SER A 96 26.01 -2.42 -1.74
N SER A 97 26.05 -3.68 -1.29
CA SER A 97 24.87 -4.39 -0.78
C SER A 97 24.32 -3.82 0.54
N ASN A 98 25.11 -2.98 1.23
CA ASN A 98 24.78 -2.40 2.52
C ASN A 98 24.15 -0.99 2.42
N ILE A 99 24.06 -0.42 1.23
CA ILE A 99 23.41 0.87 1.03
C ILE A 99 21.91 0.71 1.23
N ASN A 100 21.35 1.58 2.06
CA ASN A 100 19.92 1.61 2.32
C ASN A 100 19.18 2.12 1.09
N VAL A 101 18.16 1.38 0.70
CA VAL A 101 17.31 1.68 -0.45
C VAL A 101 15.85 1.49 -0.10
N GLU A 102 15.01 2.14 -0.91
CA GLU A 102 13.58 1.88 -1.01
C GLU A 102 13.22 1.68 -2.49
N TYR A 103 12.03 1.15 -2.78
CA TYR A 103 11.51 1.12 -4.15
C TYR A 103 11.39 2.53 -4.74
N THR A 104 11.44 2.64 -6.07
CA THR A 104 11.14 3.90 -6.77
C THR A 104 9.70 4.34 -6.47
N ASP A 105 9.45 5.65 -6.59
CA ASP A 105 8.12 6.21 -6.34
C ASP A 105 7.05 5.56 -7.22
N ASP A 106 7.35 5.26 -8.49
CA ASP A 106 6.44 4.56 -9.40
C ASP A 106 6.00 3.19 -8.85
N ILE A 107 6.91 2.44 -8.24
CA ILE A 107 6.58 1.13 -7.64
C ILE A 107 5.80 1.32 -6.35
N ILE A 108 6.20 2.29 -5.54
CA ILE A 108 5.50 2.64 -4.29
C ILE A 108 4.05 2.99 -4.59
N GLU A 109 3.82 3.92 -5.50
CA GLU A 109 2.48 4.34 -5.91
C GLU A 109 1.65 3.15 -6.40
N ASN A 110 2.24 2.27 -7.21
CA ASN A 110 1.55 1.09 -7.74
C ASN A 110 1.05 0.12 -6.66
N TYR A 111 1.86 -0.22 -5.65
CA TYR A 111 1.40 -1.12 -4.59
C TYR A 111 0.55 -0.40 -3.53
N ASP A 112 0.82 0.88 -3.26
CA ASP A 112 0.06 1.67 -2.30
C ASP A 112 -1.36 1.94 -2.78
N HIS A 113 -1.62 1.98 -4.08
CA HIS A 113 -2.98 2.10 -4.63
C HIS A 113 -3.95 1.06 -4.06
N TRP A 114 -3.48 -0.16 -3.76
CA TRP A 114 -4.35 -1.17 -3.16
C TRP A 114 -4.71 -0.86 -1.71
N GLU A 115 -3.74 -0.40 -0.90
CA GLU A 115 -4.01 0.01 0.49
C GLU A 115 -4.87 1.26 0.54
N ILE A 116 -4.56 2.26 -0.29
CA ILE A 116 -5.37 3.47 -0.46
C ILE A 116 -6.80 3.07 -0.84
N LEU A 117 -6.99 2.28 -1.90
CA LEU A 117 -8.31 1.82 -2.33
C LEU A 117 -9.06 1.09 -1.21
N LYS A 118 -8.39 0.19 -0.48
CA LYS A 118 -9.01 -0.52 0.65
C LYS A 118 -9.47 0.46 1.74
N GLU A 119 -8.64 1.42 2.12
CA GLU A 119 -9.01 2.41 3.13
C GLU A 119 -10.17 3.29 2.64
N GLU A 120 -10.17 3.69 1.37
CA GLU A 120 -11.25 4.48 0.80
C GLU A 120 -12.57 3.72 0.71
N LEU A 121 -12.56 2.46 0.28
CA LEU A 121 -13.75 1.62 0.23
C LEU A 121 -14.28 1.26 1.62
N LYS A 122 -13.40 1.12 2.61
CA LYS A 122 -13.79 0.81 4.00
C LYS A 122 -14.40 2.03 4.69
N TRP A 123 -13.75 3.18 4.57
CA TRP A 123 -13.96 4.31 5.50
C TRP A 123 -14.36 5.63 4.84
N LYS A 124 -14.16 5.80 3.52
CA LYS A 124 -14.49 7.06 2.83
C LYS A 124 -15.72 6.91 1.94
N ASN A 125 -15.56 6.26 0.79
CA ASN A 125 -16.51 6.28 -0.32
C ASN A 125 -16.75 4.86 -0.81
N ARG A 126 -17.45 4.03 -0.03
CA ARG A 126 -17.63 2.61 -0.35
C ARG A 126 -18.20 2.38 -1.76
N PHE A 127 -19.21 3.18 -2.14
CA PHE A 127 -19.88 3.11 -3.46
C PHE A 127 -20.40 4.48 -3.93
N VAL A 128 -19.97 5.58 -3.31
CA VAL A 128 -20.45 6.93 -3.67
C VAL A 128 -19.54 7.50 -4.74
N ILE A 129 -20.15 8.03 -5.80
CA ILE A 129 -19.43 8.66 -6.91
C ILE A 129 -18.82 9.97 -6.40
N ASN A 130 -17.55 10.23 -6.72
CA ASN A 130 -16.94 11.53 -6.46
C ASN A 130 -17.79 12.62 -7.15
N ILE A 131 -18.34 13.56 -6.37
CA ILE A 131 -19.19 14.64 -6.87
C ILE A 131 -18.45 15.54 -7.85
N GLU A 132 -17.15 15.78 -7.64
CA GLU A 132 -16.30 16.57 -8.54
C GLU A 132 -16.24 15.90 -9.91
N ARG A 133 -16.13 14.56 -9.94
CA ARG A 133 -16.13 13.78 -11.18
C ARG A 133 -17.49 13.80 -11.88
N LEU A 134 -18.60 13.91 -11.13
CA LEU A 134 -19.93 14.07 -11.73
C LEU A 134 -20.09 15.46 -12.36
N GLU A 135 -19.59 16.49 -11.70
CA GLU A 135 -19.57 17.87 -12.22
C GLU A 135 -18.68 18.00 -13.47
N GLU A 136 -17.48 17.39 -13.47
CA GLU A 136 -16.60 17.33 -14.65
C GLU A 136 -17.26 16.67 -15.85
N LEU A 137 -18.07 15.63 -15.63
CA LEU A 137 -18.81 14.93 -16.67
C LEU A 137 -20.09 15.67 -17.09
N GLY A 138 -20.44 16.78 -16.45
CA GLY A 138 -21.68 17.54 -16.67
C GLY A 138 -22.93 16.77 -16.27
N TRP A 139 -22.81 15.78 -15.37
CA TRP A 139 -23.92 14.94 -14.92
C TRP A 139 -24.72 15.59 -13.78
N ASP A 140 -24.14 16.59 -13.11
CA ASP A 140 -24.79 17.46 -12.13
C ASP A 140 -26.10 18.07 -12.68
N GLY A 141 -26.11 18.43 -13.97
CA GLY A 141 -27.29 18.94 -14.67
C GLY A 141 -28.48 17.99 -14.72
N PHE A 142 -28.28 16.67 -14.58
CA PHE A 142 -29.39 15.70 -14.52
C PHE A 142 -30.08 15.66 -13.15
N PHE A 143 -29.40 16.10 -12.08
CA PHE A 143 -29.93 15.99 -10.72
C PHE A 143 -30.86 17.14 -10.32
N ASN A 144 -30.99 18.18 -11.17
CA ASN A 144 -31.90 19.32 -10.97
C ASN A 144 -31.88 19.80 -9.51
N THR A 145 -30.72 20.27 -9.04
CA THR A 145 -30.47 20.63 -7.63
C THR A 145 -31.60 21.46 -7.03
N GLN A 146 -32.43 20.84 -6.18
CA GLN A 146 -33.65 21.48 -5.65
C GLN A 146 -33.41 22.26 -4.35
N PHE A 147 -32.29 22.00 -3.68
CA PHE A 147 -32.02 22.55 -2.35
C PHE A 147 -30.52 22.72 -2.11
N LYS A 148 -30.12 23.86 -1.54
CA LYS A 148 -28.73 24.14 -1.13
C LYS A 148 -28.71 24.48 0.35
N LEU A 149 -28.05 23.65 1.14
CA LEU A 149 -27.88 23.88 2.57
C LEU A 149 -26.93 25.06 2.80
N SER A 150 -27.31 25.99 3.68
CA SER A 150 -26.44 27.09 4.12
C SER A 150 -25.94 26.86 5.53
N LYS A 151 -24.86 27.53 5.94
CA LYS A 151 -24.29 27.39 7.30
C LYS A 151 -25.25 27.89 8.40
N GLU A 152 -26.18 28.74 8.02
CA GLU A 152 -27.19 29.36 8.87
C GLU A 152 -28.46 28.50 8.98
N THR A 153 -28.57 27.41 8.22
CA THR A 153 -29.75 26.54 8.25
C THR A 153 -29.80 25.80 9.59
N PRO A 154 -30.83 26.04 10.44
CA PRO A 154 -30.94 25.36 11.73
C PRO A 154 -31.26 23.89 11.50
N LEU A 155 -30.44 23.03 12.09
CA LEU A 155 -30.58 21.59 12.02
C LEU A 155 -30.56 21.00 13.42
N PHE A 156 -31.38 19.98 13.63
CA PHE A 156 -31.67 19.40 14.93
C PHE A 156 -31.26 17.93 14.95
N ARG A 157 -30.87 17.44 16.14
CA ARG A 157 -30.58 16.04 16.42
C ARG A 157 -30.98 15.69 17.85
N ALA A 158 -31.49 14.48 18.06
CA ALA A 158 -31.67 13.89 19.38
C ALA A 158 -30.74 12.67 19.58
N ARG A 159 -30.34 12.43 20.84
CA ARG A 159 -29.52 11.29 21.27
C ARG A 159 -30.05 10.76 22.59
N LEU A 160 -30.25 9.44 22.70
CA LEU A 160 -30.71 8.82 23.94
C LEU A 160 -29.60 8.80 24.99
N HIS A 161 -29.95 9.20 26.21
CA HIS A 161 -29.13 8.90 27.38
C HIS A 161 -29.25 7.42 27.74
N HIS A 162 -28.14 6.83 28.16
CA HIS A 162 -28.12 5.44 28.63
C HIS A 162 -28.62 5.30 30.08
N GLN A 163 -28.71 6.42 30.82
CA GLN A 163 -29.21 6.46 32.20
C GLN A 163 -30.07 7.72 32.42
N SER A 164 -31.11 7.59 33.23
CA SER A 164 -31.97 8.71 33.60
C SER A 164 -31.23 9.72 34.49
N GLY A 165 -31.52 11.01 34.33
CA GLY A 165 -30.93 12.10 35.13
C GLY A 165 -29.52 12.52 34.72
N MET A 166 -28.98 11.98 33.62
CA MET A 166 -27.72 12.46 33.05
C MET A 166 -27.85 13.89 32.53
N VAL A 167 -26.74 14.63 32.60
CA VAL A 167 -26.62 15.97 32.01
C VAL A 167 -26.76 15.88 30.51
N VAL A 168 -27.47 16.84 29.90
CA VAL A 168 -27.58 16.97 28.44
C VAL A 168 -26.21 16.99 27.77
N TYR A 169 -26.10 16.26 26.66
CA TYR A 169 -24.89 16.23 25.83
C TYR A 169 -24.52 17.63 25.34
N LYS A 170 -23.23 17.93 25.36
CA LYS A 170 -22.69 19.13 24.71
C LYS A 170 -22.67 18.97 23.20
N THR A 171 -22.56 20.08 22.47
CA THR A 171 -22.52 20.09 21.00
C THR A 171 -21.45 19.17 20.43
N GLU A 172 -20.27 19.12 21.06
CA GLU A 172 -19.15 18.30 20.61
C GLU A 172 -19.44 16.79 20.76
N GLU A 173 -20.34 16.43 21.67
CA GLU A 173 -20.78 15.05 21.93
C GLU A 173 -21.96 14.63 21.03
N MET A 174 -22.46 15.54 20.20
CA MET A 174 -23.59 15.32 19.27
C MET A 174 -23.14 15.06 17.83
N ALA A 175 -21.84 14.85 17.60
CA ALA A 175 -21.26 14.45 16.31
C ALA A 175 -21.56 12.99 15.94
N CYS A 176 -21.17 12.58 14.73
CA CYS A 176 -21.28 11.19 14.29
C CYS A 176 -20.44 10.25 15.20
N PRO A 177 -20.80 8.95 15.32
CA PRO A 177 -19.99 8.01 16.09
C PRO A 177 -18.62 7.78 15.44
N PRO A 178 -17.59 7.32 16.19
CA PRO A 178 -16.35 6.84 15.59
C PRO A 178 -16.59 5.75 14.54
N LYS A 179 -15.72 5.65 13.53
CA LYS A 179 -15.88 4.73 12.38
C LYS A 179 -15.97 3.27 12.79
N GLU A 180 -15.30 2.90 13.87
CA GLU A 180 -15.29 1.55 14.45
C GLU A 180 -16.65 1.16 15.04
N PHE A 181 -17.48 2.14 15.40
CA PHE A 181 -18.81 1.96 15.98
C PHE A 181 -19.95 2.35 15.02
N ALA A 182 -19.64 2.81 13.81
CA ALA A 182 -20.64 3.19 12.82
C ALA A 182 -21.31 1.94 12.22
N SER A 183 -22.52 1.64 12.65
CA SER A 183 -23.36 0.61 12.02
C SER A 183 -23.99 1.13 10.71
N GLY A 184 -24.48 0.21 9.88
CA GLY A 184 -25.20 0.57 8.66
C GLY A 184 -26.55 1.20 8.99
N GLY A 185 -26.79 2.40 8.45
CA GLY A 185 -28.07 3.11 8.55
C GLY A 185 -28.78 3.17 7.20
N ARG A 186 -29.77 4.07 7.08
CA ARG A 186 -30.54 4.23 5.83
C ARG A 186 -29.66 4.73 4.69
N ALA A 187 -28.78 5.69 4.97
CA ALA A 187 -27.90 6.31 3.97
C ALA A 187 -26.43 5.90 4.14
N ASN A 188 -25.98 5.69 5.37
CA ASN A 188 -24.57 5.43 5.65
C ASN A 188 -24.25 3.92 5.64
N PRO A 189 -23.20 3.48 4.92
CA PRO A 189 -22.67 2.14 5.06
C PRO A 189 -22.08 1.89 6.45
N SER A 190 -22.06 0.63 6.90
CA SER A 190 -21.34 0.27 8.13
C SER A 190 -19.86 0.62 7.99
N GLY A 191 -19.29 1.27 9.00
CA GLY A 191 -17.92 1.78 9.01
C GLY A 191 -17.78 3.23 8.55
N ILE A 192 -18.79 3.80 7.88
CA ILE A 192 -18.72 5.19 7.38
C ILE A 192 -19.69 6.05 8.19
N PRO A 193 -19.22 6.92 9.09
CA PRO A 193 -20.09 7.72 9.94
C PRO A 193 -20.75 8.86 9.18
N PHE A 194 -22.08 8.90 9.13
CA PHE A 194 -22.83 10.07 8.70
C PHE A 194 -23.51 10.73 9.90
N LEU A 195 -23.60 12.06 9.87
CA LEU A 195 -24.35 12.85 10.84
C LEU A 195 -25.79 13.02 10.35
N TYR A 196 -26.73 12.30 10.98
CA TYR A 196 -28.16 12.44 10.67
C TYR A 196 -28.74 13.63 11.42
N LEU A 197 -29.31 14.56 10.65
CA LEU A 197 -29.93 15.79 11.13
C LEU A 197 -31.31 15.96 10.47
N SER A 198 -32.15 16.79 11.08
CA SER A 198 -33.45 17.18 10.56
C SER A 198 -33.60 18.70 10.64
N ASP A 199 -34.30 19.31 9.70
CA ASP A 199 -34.72 20.71 9.77
C ASP A 199 -35.98 20.91 10.65
N ASN A 200 -36.64 19.81 11.04
CA ASN A 200 -37.78 19.81 11.95
C ASN A 200 -37.40 19.22 13.33
N PRO A 201 -37.56 19.99 14.43
CA PRO A 201 -37.24 19.55 15.79
C PRO A 201 -38.22 18.50 16.37
N GLU A 202 -39.43 18.37 15.84
CA GLU A 202 -40.33 17.30 16.28
C GLU A 202 -39.91 15.95 15.68
N THR A 203 -39.48 15.94 14.41
CA THR A 203 -39.08 14.75 13.67
C THR A 203 -37.92 14.00 14.35
N ILE A 204 -36.97 14.72 14.96
CA ILE A 204 -35.81 14.08 15.62
C ILE A 204 -36.21 13.17 16.77
N LEU A 205 -37.34 13.46 17.46
CA LEU A 205 -37.81 12.63 18.55
C LEU A 205 -38.39 11.30 18.05
N TYR A 206 -38.95 11.28 16.83
CA TYR A 206 -39.50 10.08 16.21
C TYR A 206 -38.46 9.23 15.47
N GLU A 207 -37.38 9.84 14.96
CA GLU A 207 -36.27 9.11 14.32
C GLU A 207 -35.35 8.43 15.33
N VAL A 208 -35.43 8.82 16.60
CA VAL A 208 -34.75 8.15 17.70
C VAL A 208 -35.54 6.91 18.10
N ARG A 209 -35.02 5.73 17.75
CA ARG A 209 -35.60 4.45 18.20
C ARG A 209 -35.13 4.15 19.61
N ALA A 210 -36.06 3.91 20.53
CA ALA A 210 -35.75 3.21 21.76
C ALA A 210 -35.33 1.78 21.38
N SER A 211 -34.10 1.42 21.73
CA SER A 211 -33.53 0.08 21.55
C SER A 211 -34.04 -0.88 22.61
#